data_AF-A0A3B4VDN4-F1
#
_entry.id   AF-A0A3B4VDN4-F1
#
_cell.length_a   1.000
_cell.length_b   1.000
_cell.length_c   1.000
_cell.angle_alpha   90.00
_cell.angle_beta   90.00
_cell.angle_gamma   90.00
#
_symmetry.space_group_name_H-M   'P 1'
#
loop_
_entity.id
_entity.type
_entity.pdbx_description
1 polymer ?
#
loop_
_entity_poly.entity_id
_entity_poly.type
_entity_poly.pdbx_seq_one_letter_code
_entity_poly.pdbx_strand_id
1 'polypeptide(L)'
;MHRSGLAGLSGLCEVTDHLYLSNASAASDSAQVIRHDITCVINVTETRSRCPAPPPGVEYIHIPVADSPVTPLGDHFDEVADKIKLVAERGGRTLVHCNAGVSRSAALCMAYLMKHRGVTLLEAHRGVRTCRPIVRPNNGFWKQLIRYEMELRGCNSVRMTTSSIGEIPDIYEEQARNMMPVQGSPWIMTQ
;
A
#
# COMPACT_ATOMS: atom_id res chain seq x y z
N MET A 1 -12.75 -22.06 0.76
CA MET A 1 -11.80 -22.46 -0.31
C MET A 1 -10.57 -21.56 -0.22
N HIS A 2 -9.50 -22.04 0.42
CA HIS A 2 -8.25 -21.30 0.54
C HIS A 2 -7.43 -21.44 -0.75
N ARG A 3 -7.30 -20.36 -1.53
CA ARG A 3 -6.34 -20.32 -2.65
C ARG A 3 -5.05 -19.61 -2.20
N SER A 4 -4.06 -20.44 -1.88
CA SER A 4 -2.65 -20.37 -2.33
C SER A 4 -1.87 -19.06 -2.12
N GLY A 5 -1.02 -19.05 -1.09
CA GLY A 5 -0.11 -17.96 -0.69
C GLY A 5 1.08 -17.63 -1.63
N LEU A 6 1.00 -17.95 -2.92
CA LEU A 6 2.00 -17.53 -3.93
C LEU A 6 1.38 -16.79 -5.13
N ALA A 7 0.12 -17.09 -5.49
CA ALA A 7 -0.59 -16.39 -6.56
C ALA A 7 -0.95 -14.92 -6.21
N GLY A 8 -1.06 -14.61 -4.91
CA GLY A 8 -1.39 -13.26 -4.43
C GLY A 8 -0.27 -12.22 -4.60
N LEU A 9 0.97 -12.65 -4.89
CA LEU A 9 2.10 -11.71 -5.07
C LEU A 9 2.25 -11.25 -6.52
N SER A 10 1.86 -12.10 -7.49
CA SER A 10 1.98 -11.86 -8.93
C SER A 10 0.71 -11.30 -9.58
N GLY A 11 -0.43 -11.32 -8.88
CA GLY A 11 -1.71 -10.85 -9.42
C GLY A 11 -2.14 -9.46 -8.91
N LEU A 12 -3.29 -9.02 -9.40
CA LEU A 12 -4.04 -7.90 -8.83
C LEU A 12 -4.68 -8.33 -7.51
N CYS A 13 -4.62 -7.45 -6.53
CA CYS A 13 -5.18 -7.65 -5.21
C CYS A 13 -6.44 -6.82 -5.05
N GLU A 14 -7.59 -7.47 -4.86
CA GLU A 14 -8.84 -6.75 -4.60
C GLU A 14 -8.84 -6.22 -3.17
N VAL A 15 -8.75 -4.89 -3.04
CA VAL A 15 -8.84 -4.19 -1.75
C VAL A 15 -10.31 -3.89 -1.43
N THR A 16 -11.08 -3.52 -2.45
CA THR A 16 -12.54 -3.37 -2.43
C THR A 16 -13.11 -3.80 -3.79
N ASP A 17 -14.42 -3.84 -3.91
CA ASP A 17 -15.17 -4.15 -5.14
C ASP A 17 -14.77 -3.32 -6.39
N HIS A 18 -14.12 -2.17 -6.18
CA HIS A 18 -13.68 -1.27 -7.25
C HIS A 18 -12.25 -0.73 -7.08
N LEU A 19 -11.47 -1.26 -6.14
CA LEU A 19 -10.09 -0.86 -5.92
C LEU A 19 -9.17 -2.07 -5.88
N TYR A 20 -8.19 -2.08 -6.78
CA TYR A 20 -7.17 -3.09 -6.88
C TYR A 20 -5.79 -2.52 -6.59
N LEU A 21 -4.91 -3.35 -6.04
CA LEU A 21 -3.51 -3.03 -5.78
C LEU A 21 -2.59 -4.08 -6.39
N SER A 22 -1.48 -3.65 -7.01
CA SER A 22 -0.50 -4.60 -7.55
C SER A 22 0.94 -4.07 -7.60
N ASN A 23 1.84 -4.91 -8.08
CA ASN A 23 3.17 -4.51 -8.55
C ASN A 23 3.12 -4.08 -10.03
N ALA A 24 4.24 -3.57 -10.55
CA ALA A 24 4.33 -3.07 -11.93
C ALA A 24 4.19 -4.19 -12.97
N SER A 25 4.70 -5.39 -12.68
CA SER A 25 4.60 -6.54 -13.59
C SER A 25 3.14 -6.94 -13.84
N ALA A 26 2.34 -7.02 -12.78
CA ALA A 26 0.92 -7.39 -12.85
C ALA A 26 0.09 -6.28 -13.49
N ALA A 27 0.41 -5.00 -13.23
CA ALA A 27 -0.25 -3.87 -13.88
C ALA A 27 0.05 -3.79 -15.38
N SER A 28 1.20 -4.29 -15.80
CA SER A 28 1.61 -4.33 -17.21
C SER A 28 0.98 -5.50 -17.98
N ASP A 29 0.36 -6.47 -17.28
CA ASP A 29 -0.34 -7.58 -17.90
C ASP A 29 -1.76 -7.14 -18.31
N SER A 30 -1.93 -6.83 -19.60
CA SER A 30 -3.22 -6.41 -20.16
C SER A 30 -4.33 -7.45 -19.94
N ALA A 31 -4.01 -8.74 -19.86
CA ALA A 31 -5.01 -9.77 -19.59
C ALA A 31 -5.57 -9.66 -18.16
N GLN A 32 -4.77 -9.22 -17.19
CA GLN A 32 -5.24 -8.95 -15.84
C GLN A 32 -6.13 -7.70 -15.81
N VAL A 33 -5.69 -6.62 -16.45
CA VAL A 33 -6.46 -5.37 -16.53
C VAL A 33 -7.84 -5.62 -17.14
N ILE A 34 -7.90 -6.37 -18.24
CA ILE A 34 -9.16 -6.73 -18.92
C ILE A 34 -9.99 -7.68 -18.05
N ARG A 35 -9.40 -8.75 -17.50
CA ARG A 35 -10.12 -9.75 -16.69
C ARG A 35 -10.79 -9.15 -15.45
N HIS A 36 -10.20 -8.12 -14.87
CA HIS A 36 -10.71 -7.46 -13.68
C HIS A 36 -11.58 -6.23 -13.99
N ASP A 37 -11.91 -5.98 -15.26
CA ASP A 37 -12.69 -4.82 -15.72
C ASP A 37 -12.11 -3.48 -15.22
N ILE A 38 -10.78 -3.36 -15.20
CA ILE A 38 -10.11 -2.13 -14.77
C ILE A 38 -10.34 -1.05 -15.82
N THR A 39 -10.89 0.08 -15.39
CA THR A 39 -11.16 1.24 -16.25
C THR A 39 -10.21 2.40 -15.99
N CYS A 40 -9.49 2.39 -14.86
CA CYS A 40 -8.50 3.40 -14.51
C CYS A 40 -7.27 2.74 -13.88
N VAL A 41 -6.07 3.11 -14.34
CA VAL A 41 -4.79 2.70 -13.77
C VAL A 41 -4.08 3.92 -13.22
N ILE A 42 -3.70 3.88 -11.95
CA ILE A 42 -2.89 4.89 -11.27
C ILE A 42 -1.51 4.29 -11.02
N ASN A 43 -0.54 4.77 -11.78
CA ASN A 43 0.87 4.41 -11.65
C ASN A 43 1.59 5.38 -10.72
N VAL A 44 2.19 4.85 -9.66
CA VAL A 44 2.82 5.63 -8.59
C VAL A 44 4.32 5.29 -8.54
N THR A 45 4.96 5.26 -9.71
CA THR A 45 6.40 5.02 -9.88
C THR A 45 7.13 6.30 -10.22
N GLU A 46 8.41 6.40 -9.88
CA GLU A 46 9.25 7.55 -10.23
C GLU A 46 9.36 7.75 -11.75
N THR A 47 9.51 6.66 -12.50
CA THR A 47 9.64 6.70 -13.97
C THR A 47 8.50 5.99 -14.67
N ARG A 48 7.94 6.61 -15.72
CA ARG A 48 6.87 6.04 -16.56
C ARG A 48 7.34 4.96 -17.53
N SER A 49 8.57 5.08 -18.04
CA SER A 49 9.09 4.31 -19.20
C SER A 49 9.10 2.79 -19.04
N ARG A 50 8.85 2.27 -17.83
CA ARG A 50 8.81 0.84 -17.53
C ARG A 50 7.44 0.21 -17.68
N CYS A 51 6.39 0.99 -17.97
CA CYS A 51 5.01 0.51 -18.07
C CYS A 51 4.52 0.60 -19.52
N PRO A 52 3.96 -0.49 -20.08
CA PRO A 52 3.34 -0.46 -21.40
C PRO A 52 2.10 0.45 -21.40
N ALA A 53 1.66 0.84 -22.59
CA ALA A 53 0.40 1.55 -22.73
C ALA A 53 -0.76 0.69 -22.19
N PRO A 54 -1.74 1.30 -21.52
CA PRO A 54 -2.92 0.58 -21.05
C PRO A 54 -3.75 0.05 -22.25
N PRO A 55 -4.60 -0.96 -22.03
CA PRO A 55 -5.59 -1.39 -23.03
C PRO A 55 -6.49 -0.21 -23.47
N PRO A 56 -7.07 -0.26 -24.69
CA PRO A 56 -8.01 0.75 -25.15
C PRO A 56 -9.17 0.95 -24.17
N GLY A 57 -9.56 2.21 -23.92
CA GLY A 57 -10.65 2.57 -23.01
C GLY A 57 -10.27 2.62 -21.52
N VAL A 58 -9.02 2.28 -21.17
CA VAL A 58 -8.51 2.39 -19.80
C VAL A 58 -7.78 3.73 -19.61
N GLU A 59 -8.25 4.54 -18.68
CA GLU A 59 -7.58 5.79 -18.30
C GLU A 59 -6.28 5.47 -17.54
N TYR A 60 -5.21 6.23 -17.81
CA TYR A 60 -3.92 6.02 -17.16
C TYR A 60 -3.37 7.32 -16.58
N ILE A 61 -3.19 7.33 -15.26
CA ILE A 61 -2.66 8.44 -14.48
C ILE A 61 -1.29 8.06 -13.96
N HIS A 62 -0.29 8.93 -14.14
CA HIS A 62 1.06 8.72 -13.62
C HIS A 62 1.42 9.79 -12.60
N ILE A 63 1.75 9.35 -11.39
CA ILE A 63 2.21 10.17 -10.27
C ILE A 63 3.70 9.86 -10.06
N PRO A 64 4.61 10.75 -10.48
CA PRO A 64 6.06 10.49 -10.49
C PRO A 64 6.67 10.66 -9.09
N VAL A 65 6.60 9.61 -8.27
CA VAL A 65 7.09 9.64 -6.88
C VAL A 65 8.06 8.48 -6.57
N ALA A 66 9.18 8.85 -5.93
CA ALA A 66 10.15 7.90 -5.40
C ALA A 66 9.63 7.21 -4.13
N ASP A 67 10.12 6.00 -3.84
CA ASP A 67 9.80 5.28 -2.61
C ASP A 67 10.74 5.69 -1.46
N SER A 68 10.71 6.98 -1.12
CA SER A 68 11.60 7.55 -0.12
C SER A 68 10.82 8.13 1.06
N PRO A 69 11.31 7.99 2.30
CA PRO A 69 10.66 8.59 3.47
C PRO A 69 10.48 10.11 3.42
N VAL A 70 11.28 10.82 2.60
CA VAL A 70 11.20 12.27 2.44
C VAL A 70 10.31 12.70 1.29
N THR A 71 9.83 11.77 0.46
CA THR A 71 8.93 12.09 -0.66
C THR A 71 7.56 12.49 -0.11
N PRO A 72 6.97 13.63 -0.55
CA PRO A 72 5.67 14.10 -0.07
C PRO A 72 4.53 13.37 -0.78
N LEU A 73 4.36 12.07 -0.51
CA LEU A 73 3.25 11.29 -1.08
C LEU A 73 1.86 11.79 -0.61
N GLY A 74 1.82 12.40 0.58
CA GLY A 74 0.63 12.97 1.20
C GLY A 74 -0.04 14.04 0.34
N ASP A 75 0.72 14.78 -0.46
CA ASP A 75 0.20 15.81 -1.38
C ASP A 75 -0.75 15.22 -2.43
N HIS A 76 -0.70 13.90 -2.65
CA HIS A 76 -1.55 13.17 -3.60
C HIS A 76 -2.68 12.37 -2.93
N PHE A 77 -2.80 12.38 -1.60
CA PHE A 77 -3.79 11.56 -0.89
C PHE A 77 -5.22 11.91 -1.28
N ASP A 78 -5.58 13.20 -1.24
CA ASP A 78 -6.93 13.64 -1.57
C ASP A 78 -7.25 13.42 -3.05
N GLU A 79 -6.35 13.84 -3.95
CA GLU A 79 -6.53 13.70 -5.40
C GLU A 79 -6.76 12.24 -5.81
N VAL A 80 -5.92 11.32 -5.31
CA VAL A 80 -6.02 9.90 -5.65
C VAL A 80 -7.25 9.26 -5.00
N ALA A 81 -7.54 9.59 -3.74
CA ALA A 81 -8.72 9.09 -3.05
C ALA A 81 -10.01 9.50 -3.78
N ASP A 82 -10.11 10.77 -4.18
CA ASP A 82 -11.26 11.32 -4.91
C ASP A 82 -11.35 10.73 -6.32
N LYS A 83 -10.22 10.51 -6.98
CA LYS A 83 -10.20 9.83 -8.28
C LYS A 83 -10.75 8.41 -8.19
N ILE A 84 -10.32 7.63 -7.20
CA ILE A 84 -10.81 6.26 -6.99
C ILE A 84 -12.33 6.28 -6.75
N LYS A 85 -12.81 7.21 -5.91
CA LYS A 85 -14.24 7.39 -5.64
C LYS A 85 -15.03 7.73 -6.90
N LEU A 86 -14.54 8.66 -7.72
CA LEU A 86 -15.17 9.08 -8.97
C LEU A 86 -15.28 7.93 -9.98
N VAL A 87 -14.22 7.13 -10.12
CA VAL A 87 -14.24 5.94 -11.00
C VAL A 87 -15.30 4.95 -10.52
N ALA A 88 -15.38 4.71 -9.21
CA ALA A 88 -16.38 3.82 -8.63
C ALA A 88 -17.82 4.30 -8.86
N GLU A 89 -18.08 5.60 -8.69
CA GLU A 89 -19.40 6.21 -8.93
C GLU A 89 -19.87 6.10 -10.39
N ARG A 90 -18.92 5.97 -11.32
CA ARG A 90 -19.18 5.71 -12.74
C ARG A 90 -19.31 4.22 -13.07
N GLY A 91 -19.29 3.35 -12.07
CA GLY A 91 -19.34 1.90 -12.25
C GLY A 91 -18.02 1.28 -12.74
N GLY A 92 -16.92 2.04 -12.69
CA GLY A 92 -15.59 1.58 -13.08
C GLY A 92 -14.79 1.00 -11.92
N ARG A 93 -13.58 0.52 -12.22
CA ARG A 93 -12.64 -0.04 -11.25
C ARG A 93 -11.25 0.56 -11.43
N THR A 94 -10.60 0.86 -10.30
CA THR A 94 -9.27 1.48 -10.28
C THR A 94 -8.20 0.49 -9.85
N LEU A 95 -7.11 0.40 -10.60
CA LEU A 95 -5.88 -0.27 -10.21
C LEU A 95 -4.83 0.76 -9.77
N VAL A 96 -4.35 0.66 -8.54
CA VAL A 96 -3.21 1.45 -8.05
C VAL A 96 -1.98 0.56 -7.95
N HIS A 97 -0.89 0.92 -8.63
CA HIS A 97 0.35 0.15 -8.57
C HIS A 97 1.59 1.02 -8.39
N CYS A 98 2.64 0.40 -7.88
CA CYS A 98 3.99 0.96 -7.90
C CYS A 98 4.96 -0.11 -8.40
N ASN A 99 6.27 -0.04 -8.10
CA ASN A 99 7.21 -1.07 -8.52
C ASN A 99 6.87 -2.45 -7.92
N ALA A 100 6.80 -2.55 -6.58
CA ALA A 100 6.64 -3.81 -5.87
C ALA A 100 5.22 -4.07 -5.33
N GLY A 101 4.37 -3.04 -5.33
CA GLY A 101 3.07 -3.10 -4.65
C GLY A 101 3.20 -3.25 -3.14
N VAL A 102 4.19 -2.59 -2.53
CA VAL A 102 4.53 -2.75 -1.10
C VAL A 102 4.29 -1.46 -0.31
N SER A 103 4.75 -0.32 -0.83
CA SER A 103 4.82 0.94 -0.08
C SER A 103 3.94 2.04 -0.69
N ARG A 104 4.37 2.69 -1.79
CA ARG A 104 3.64 3.82 -2.42
C ARG A 104 2.17 3.54 -2.74
N SER A 105 1.88 2.50 -3.52
CA SER A 105 0.51 2.16 -3.89
C SER A 105 -0.34 1.77 -2.69
N ALA A 106 0.25 1.05 -1.72
CA ALA A 106 -0.45 0.66 -0.51
C ALA A 106 -0.83 1.86 0.36
N ALA A 107 0.07 2.84 0.50
CA ALA A 107 -0.22 4.08 1.21
C ALA A 107 -1.40 4.83 0.58
N LEU A 108 -1.44 4.96 -0.75
CA LEU A 108 -2.56 5.61 -1.43
C LEU A 108 -3.88 4.82 -1.30
N CYS A 109 -3.84 3.49 -1.34
CA CYS A 109 -5.03 2.68 -1.04
C CYS A 109 -5.51 2.90 0.40
N MET A 110 -4.61 3.00 1.38
CA MET A 110 -4.98 3.29 2.77
C MET A 110 -5.58 4.70 2.92
N ALA A 111 -5.02 5.71 2.26
CA ALA A 111 -5.57 7.07 2.22
C ALA A 111 -7.02 7.08 1.69
N TYR A 112 -7.27 6.39 0.57
CA TYR A 112 -8.62 6.21 0.04
C TYR A 112 -9.58 5.54 1.04
N LEU A 113 -9.15 4.44 1.67
CA LEU A 113 -9.99 3.73 2.64
C LEU A 113 -10.36 4.64 3.82
N MET A 114 -9.41 5.41 4.35
CA MET A 114 -9.70 6.36 5.43
C MET A 114 -10.70 7.44 4.99
N LYS A 115 -10.46 8.09 3.85
CA LYS A 115 -11.29 9.21 3.38
C LYS A 115 -12.70 8.78 2.94
N HIS A 116 -12.81 7.76 2.10
CA HIS A 116 -14.06 7.40 1.43
C HIS A 116 -14.77 6.17 2.00
N ARG A 117 -14.08 5.35 2.79
CA ARG A 117 -14.71 4.24 3.54
C ARG A 117 -14.83 4.52 5.04
N GLY A 118 -14.29 5.64 5.52
CA GLY A 118 -14.46 6.10 6.91
C GLY A 118 -13.81 5.20 7.96
N VAL A 119 -12.89 4.33 7.56
CA VAL A 119 -12.14 3.44 8.48
C VAL A 119 -10.92 4.16 9.06
N THR A 120 -10.40 3.64 10.17
CA THR A 120 -9.13 4.10 10.76
C THR A 120 -7.93 3.66 9.93
N LEU A 121 -6.76 4.28 10.15
CA LEU A 121 -5.50 3.87 9.51
C LEU A 121 -5.14 2.42 9.84
N LEU A 122 -5.34 2.00 11.10
CA LEU A 122 -5.11 0.63 11.53
C LEU A 122 -5.99 -0.37 10.76
N GLU A 123 -7.28 -0.07 10.61
CA GLU A 123 -8.23 -0.89 9.84
C GLU A 123 -7.90 -0.88 8.35
N ALA A 124 -7.56 0.27 7.77
CA ALA A 124 -7.15 0.39 6.38
C ALA A 124 -5.92 -0.47 6.09
N HIS A 125 -4.89 -0.39 6.94
CA HIS A 125 -3.70 -1.23 6.84
C HIS A 125 -4.02 -2.72 6.96
N ARG A 126 -4.86 -3.11 7.93
CA ARG A 126 -5.29 -4.51 8.08
C ARG A 126 -6.03 -5.01 6.83
N GLY A 127 -6.97 -4.23 6.29
CA GLY A 127 -7.73 -4.57 5.10
C GLY A 127 -6.83 -4.79 3.88
N VAL A 128 -5.92 -3.86 3.61
CA VAL A 128 -4.96 -3.98 2.51
C VAL A 128 -4.02 -5.18 2.71
N ARG A 129 -3.54 -5.42 3.94
CA ARG A 129 -2.62 -6.52 4.25
C ARG A 129 -3.28 -7.90 4.16
N THR A 130 -4.58 -8.02 4.43
CA THR A 130 -5.34 -9.27 4.24
C THR A 130 -5.27 -9.75 2.80
N CYS A 131 -5.40 -8.84 1.85
CA CYS A 131 -5.30 -9.18 0.43
C CYS A 131 -3.83 -9.31 0.01
N ARG A 132 -2.94 -8.40 0.45
CA ARG A 132 -1.51 -8.38 0.08
C ARG A 132 -0.60 -8.37 1.32
N PRO A 133 -0.19 -9.54 1.83
CA PRO A 133 0.55 -9.65 3.09
C PRO A 133 1.92 -8.95 3.14
N ILE A 134 2.53 -8.69 1.99
CA ILE A 134 3.84 -8.03 1.87
C ILE A 134 3.79 -6.51 2.00
N VAL A 135 2.60 -5.91 2.14
CA VAL A 135 2.44 -4.47 2.28
C VAL A 135 3.19 -3.96 3.51
N ARG A 136 4.01 -2.94 3.27
CA ARG A 136 4.88 -2.31 4.26
C ARG A 136 5.31 -0.94 3.73
N PRO A 137 4.48 0.12 3.92
CA PRO A 137 4.91 1.49 3.63
C PRO A 137 6.21 1.83 4.35
N ASN A 138 7.03 2.66 3.72
CA ASN A 138 8.20 3.22 4.41
C ASN A 138 7.75 4.14 5.57
N ASN A 139 8.66 4.37 6.52
CA ASN A 139 8.31 5.10 7.76
C ASN A 139 7.92 6.56 7.53
N GLY A 140 8.36 7.18 6.43
CA GLY A 140 7.94 8.53 6.05
C GLY A 140 6.49 8.58 5.57
N PHE A 141 6.07 7.60 4.77
CA PHE A 141 4.66 7.49 4.37
C PHE A 141 3.76 7.13 5.54
N TRP A 142 4.23 6.33 6.50
CA TRP A 142 3.50 6.12 7.75
C TRP A 142 3.24 7.42 8.51
N LYS A 143 4.25 8.28 8.67
CA LYS A 143 4.07 9.61 9.28
C LYS A 143 3.05 10.46 8.53
N GLN A 144 3.06 10.43 7.21
CA GLN A 144 2.11 11.16 6.38
C GLN A 144 0.69 10.60 6.53
N LEU A 145 0.52 9.28 6.55
CA LEU A 145 -0.78 8.63 6.79
C LEU A 145 -1.33 8.92 8.18
N ILE A 146 -0.48 8.93 9.22
CA ILE A 146 -0.87 9.29 10.59
C ILE A 146 -1.34 10.75 10.63
N ARG A 147 -0.63 11.68 9.98
CA ARG A 147 -1.08 13.09 9.89
C ARG A 147 -2.42 13.19 9.17
N TYR A 148 -2.59 12.46 8.08
CA TYR A 148 -3.83 12.45 7.31
C TYR A 148 -5.01 11.87 8.11
N GLU A 149 -4.80 10.82 8.90
CA GLU A 149 -5.84 10.30 9.81
C GLU A 149 -6.24 11.36 10.84
N MET A 150 -5.27 12.07 11.43
CA MET A 150 -5.53 13.18 12.35
C MET A 150 -6.35 14.29 11.69
N GLU A 151 -6.03 14.66 10.45
CA GLU A 151 -6.77 15.69 9.69
C GLU A 151 -8.20 15.27 9.39
N LEU A 152 -8.42 14.00 9.03
CA LEU A 152 -9.74 13.47 8.71
C LEU A 152 -10.63 13.23 9.94
N ARG A 153 -10.03 12.86 11.09
CA ARG A 153 -10.78 12.30 12.24
C ARG A 153 -10.54 13.01 13.57
N GLY A 154 -9.50 13.82 13.70
CA GLY A 154 -9.08 14.44 14.95
C GLY A 154 -8.43 13.48 15.96
N CYS A 155 -8.16 12.23 15.56
CA CYS A 155 -7.46 11.24 16.39
C CYS A 155 -6.70 10.22 15.53
N ASN A 156 -5.72 9.54 16.12
CA ASN A 156 -4.87 8.56 15.44
C ASN A 156 -5.02 7.16 16.04
N SER A 157 -5.14 6.15 15.18
CA SER A 157 -5.19 4.73 15.53
C SER A 157 -3.82 4.03 15.48
N VAL A 158 -2.83 4.68 14.86
CA VAL A 158 -1.44 4.22 14.76
C VAL A 158 -0.52 5.36 15.19
N ARG A 159 0.57 5.04 15.89
CA ARG A 159 1.59 6.01 16.31
C ARG A 159 2.96 5.57 15.87
N MET A 160 3.86 6.53 15.66
CA MET A 160 5.28 6.23 15.55
C MET A 160 5.86 5.96 16.94
N THR A 161 6.67 4.91 17.07
CA THR A 161 7.40 4.53 18.28
C THR A 161 8.87 4.33 17.97
N THR A 162 9.72 4.54 18.97
CA THR A 162 11.16 4.28 18.86
C THR A 162 11.43 2.80 19.11
N SER A 163 12.15 2.16 18.20
CA SER A 163 12.61 0.78 18.35
C SER A 163 14.12 0.65 18.14
N SER A 164 14.65 -0.55 18.35
CA SER A 164 16.07 -0.88 18.13
C SER A 164 16.52 -0.72 16.68
N ILE A 165 15.59 -0.72 15.72
CA ILE A 165 15.84 -0.56 14.28
C ILE A 165 15.46 0.83 13.76
N GLY A 166 15.25 1.79 14.68
CA GLY A 166 14.81 3.15 14.38
C GLY A 166 13.32 3.37 14.67
N GLU A 167 12.83 4.52 14.21
CA GLU A 167 11.44 4.93 14.42
C GLU A 167 10.51 4.16 13.46
N ILE A 168 9.54 3.43 14.00
CA ILE A 168 8.61 2.56 13.26
C ILE A 168 7.17 2.81 13.75
N PRO A 169 6.15 2.44 12.96
CA PRO A 169 4.79 2.34 13.48
C PRO A 169 4.71 1.32 14.63
N ASP A 170 3.94 1.63 15.67
CA ASP A 170 3.67 0.75 16.82
C ASP A 170 3.18 -0.65 16.43
N ILE A 171 2.42 -0.77 15.33
CA ILE A 171 1.98 -2.05 14.76
C ILE A 171 3.12 -3.00 14.33
N TYR A 172 4.36 -2.52 14.24
CA TYR A 172 5.54 -3.32 13.89
C TYR A 172 6.47 -3.59 15.08
N GLU A 173 6.15 -3.12 16.28
CA GLU A 173 7.01 -3.22 17.46
C GLU A 173 7.35 -4.67 17.82
N GLU A 174 6.37 -5.57 17.84
CA GLU A 174 6.61 -6.99 18.14
C GLU A 174 7.53 -7.66 17.12
N GLN A 175 7.35 -7.33 15.84
CA GLN A 175 8.20 -7.86 14.77
C GLN A 175 9.63 -7.35 14.90
N ALA A 176 9.81 -6.07 15.28
CA ALA A 176 11.13 -5.49 15.52
C ALA A 176 11.85 -6.14 16.70
N ARG A 177 11.13 -6.46 17.80
CA ARG A 177 11.71 -7.21 18.94
C ARG A 177 12.22 -8.58 18.52
N ASN A 178 11.48 -9.28 17.67
CA ASN A 178 11.81 -10.63 17.22
C ASN A 178 12.92 -10.70 16.15
N MET A 179 13.28 -9.56 15.53
CA MET A 179 14.37 -9.48 14.54
C MET A 179 15.76 -9.38 15.17
N MET A 180 15.88 -9.37 16.50
CA MET A 180 17.16 -9.43 17.20
C MET A 180 17.60 -10.89 17.41
N PRO A 181 18.86 -11.24 17.09
CA PRO A 181 19.47 -12.45 17.64
C PRO A 181 19.43 -12.34 19.17
N VAL A 182 18.99 -13.39 19.86
CA VAL A 182 19.06 -13.47 21.32
C VAL A 182 20.52 -13.28 21.73
N GLN A 183 20.87 -12.12 22.30
CA GLN A 183 22.19 -11.94 22.90
C GLN A 183 22.22 -12.70 24.24
N GLY A 184 23.03 -13.76 24.27
CA GLY A 184 23.60 -14.34 25.49
C GLY A 184 22.80 -15.46 26.14
N SER A 185 23.18 -16.71 25.83
CA SER A 185 23.16 -17.76 26.86
C SER A 185 24.57 -17.83 27.48
N PRO A 186 24.76 -17.41 28.74
CA PRO A 186 25.98 -17.68 29.46
C PRO A 186 25.95 -19.11 30.02
N TRP A 187 27.11 -19.78 30.00
CA TRP A 187 27.41 -21.14 30.50
C TRP A 187 27.03 -22.26 29.50
N ILE A 188 27.93 -23.14 29.06
CA ILE A 188 28.73 -24.08 29.86
C ILE A 188 30.13 -24.27 29.23
N MET A 189 31.18 -23.87 29.95
CA MET A 189 32.49 -24.54 29.88
C MET A 189 32.41 -25.73 30.84
N THR A 190 32.52 -26.96 30.34
CA THR A 190 33.00 -28.09 31.15
C THR A 190 33.81 -29.02 30.28
N GLN A 191 35.10 -29.06 30.64
CA GLN A 191 36.12 -30.10 30.49
C GLN A 191 36.56 -30.50 29.08
#